data_AF-A0A4S9TDY8-F1
#
_entry.id   AF-A0A4S9TDY8-F1
#
_cell.length_a   1.000
_cell.length_b   1.000
_cell.length_c   1.000
_cell.angle_alpha   90.00
_cell.angle_beta   90.00
_cell.angle_gamma   90.00
#
_symmetry.space_group_name_H-M   'P 1'
#
loop_
_entity.id
_entity.type
_entity.pdbx_description
1 polymer ?
#
loop_
_entity_poly.entity_id
_entity_poly.type
_entity_poly.pdbx_seq_one_letter_code
_entity_poly.pdbx_strand_id
1 'polypeptide(L)'
;MALLYIKNMVFPTQKQTGLLPSFKQQSQYGACDTASGISQDGSDSSTLRSDAGSSSSFRVDPRIISDATIGLSDGLTVPFALTAGLSALGDTRLVIYAGLAELAAGALSMGLGGYLGGVSEAQSYAATLAETRKTVNQDPDEANHIIKSTFNSYGLTEDVLDAFATQISSCPKKSETFIMRFHHDLPESQADTSRAYISAVTIALGYLLGGLVPLTPYFFVSNNQTALCWSIGVMAFALFVFGYIKTLLVGEEKRLLCVKAGVQMMVLGGVAAAAAMGCVKAIGS
;
A
#
# COMPACT_ATOMS: atom_id res chain seq x y z
N MET A 1 10.78 23.35 -24.69
CA MET A 1 11.14 22.11 -25.41
C MET A 1 11.74 21.02 -24.52
N ALA A 2 12.58 21.32 -23.52
CA ALA A 2 13.13 20.30 -22.61
C ALA A 2 12.10 19.63 -21.68
N LEU A 3 11.05 20.35 -21.27
CA LEU A 3 10.00 19.81 -20.38
C LEU A 3 9.03 18.81 -21.05
N LEU A 4 8.88 18.87 -22.38
CA LEU A 4 8.05 17.89 -23.11
C LEU A 4 8.77 16.54 -23.29
N TYR A 5 10.10 16.54 -23.29
CA TYR A 5 10.90 15.32 -23.44
C TYR A 5 10.86 14.45 -22.18
N ILE A 6 10.76 15.08 -20.99
CA ILE A 6 10.67 14.38 -19.70
C ILE A 6 9.29 13.72 -19.54
N LYS A 7 8.21 14.36 -20.00
CA LYS A 7 6.85 13.78 -19.93
C LYS A 7 6.72 12.50 -20.75
N ASN A 8 7.37 12.42 -21.92
CA ASN A 8 7.35 11.24 -22.79
C ASN A 8 8.28 10.10 -22.35
N MET A 9 9.20 10.35 -21.40
CA MET A 9 10.09 9.31 -20.86
C MET A 9 9.49 8.61 -19.63
N VAL A 10 8.56 9.26 -18.93
CA VAL A 10 7.91 8.73 -17.72
C VAL A 10 6.64 7.94 -18.04
N PHE A 11 5.97 8.21 -19.17
CA PHE A 11 4.75 7.49 -19.58
C PHE A 11 4.81 7.07 -21.06
N PRO A 12 5.25 5.84 -21.40
CA PRO A 12 5.08 5.35 -22.76
C PRO A 12 3.59 5.08 -23.04
N THR A 13 3.06 5.74 -24.05
CA THR A 13 1.68 5.59 -24.53
C THR A 13 1.42 4.14 -24.96
N GLN A 14 0.70 3.37 -24.16
CA GLN A 14 0.20 2.05 -24.54
C GLN A 14 -0.93 2.23 -25.56
N LYS A 15 -0.67 1.79 -26.79
CA LYS A 15 -1.64 1.74 -27.88
C LYS A 15 -2.54 0.51 -27.63
N GLN A 16 -3.68 0.71 -26.98
CA GLN A 16 -4.70 -0.34 -26.83
C GLN A 16 -5.37 -0.60 -28.19
N THR A 17 -4.89 -1.64 -28.87
CA THR A 17 -5.60 -2.27 -29.98
C THR A 17 -6.69 -3.14 -29.38
N GLY A 18 -7.93 -2.94 -29.83
CA GLY A 18 -9.12 -3.46 -29.19
C GLY A 18 -9.23 -4.99 -29.13
N LEU A 19 -9.81 -5.46 -28.04
CA LEU A 19 -10.70 -6.62 -28.00
C LEU A 19 -11.53 -6.50 -26.71
N LEU A 20 -12.81 -6.21 -26.89
CA LEU A 20 -13.79 -6.05 -25.83
C LEU A 20 -13.86 -7.34 -24.98
N PRO A 21 -13.69 -7.29 -23.66
CA PRO A 21 -14.10 -8.41 -22.82
C PRO A 21 -15.63 -8.42 -22.77
N SER A 22 -16.22 -9.55 -23.19
CA SER A 22 -17.65 -9.82 -23.03
C SER A 22 -18.01 -9.73 -21.55
N PHE A 23 -18.79 -8.71 -21.19
CA PHE A 23 -19.37 -8.54 -19.86
C PHE A 23 -20.21 -9.77 -19.51
N LYS A 24 -19.72 -10.65 -18.64
CA LYS A 24 -20.58 -11.54 -17.86
C LYS A 24 -21.05 -10.74 -16.66
N GLN A 25 -22.27 -10.25 -16.78
CA GLN A 25 -23.01 -9.55 -15.76
C GLN A 25 -23.28 -10.49 -14.59
N GLN A 26 -22.42 -10.45 -13.57
CA GLN A 26 -22.73 -11.05 -12.28
C GLN A 26 -23.55 -10.01 -11.51
N SER A 27 -24.85 -10.00 -11.81
CA SER A 27 -25.84 -9.18 -11.14
C SER A 27 -25.99 -9.68 -9.70
N GLN A 28 -25.37 -8.98 -8.76
CA GLN A 28 -25.67 -9.10 -7.34
C GLN A 28 -25.72 -7.70 -6.72
N TYR A 29 -26.63 -6.86 -7.23
CA TYR A 29 -27.07 -5.65 -6.56
C TYR A 29 -28.59 -5.68 -6.47
N GLY A 30 -29.07 -5.93 -5.25
CA GLY A 30 -30.49 -6.03 -4.92
C GLY A 30 -31.26 -4.78 -5.31
N ALA A 31 -32.55 -5.01 -5.59
CA ALA A 31 -33.53 -3.97 -5.82
C ALA A 31 -33.58 -2.99 -4.63
N CYS A 32 -33.95 -1.75 -4.92
CA CYS A 32 -34.26 -0.78 -3.89
C CYS A 32 -35.61 -1.18 -3.28
N ASP A 33 -35.60 -2.12 -2.32
CA ASP A 33 -36.82 -2.72 -1.79
C ASP A 33 -37.66 -1.67 -1.04
N THR A 34 -38.86 -1.49 -1.57
CA THR A 34 -39.99 -0.79 -0.95
C THR A 34 -41.04 -1.87 -0.64
N ALA A 35 -41.52 -1.92 0.61
CA ALA A 35 -42.36 -3.02 1.12
C ALA A 35 -43.74 -3.17 0.44
N SER A 36 -44.22 -4.41 0.23
CA SER A 36 -45.64 -4.87 0.38
C SER A 36 -45.91 -6.30 -0.14
N GLY A 37 -46.64 -7.13 0.64
CA GLY A 37 -47.66 -8.07 0.15
C GLY A 37 -47.33 -9.52 -0.30
N ILE A 38 -47.58 -10.49 0.59
CA ILE A 38 -48.29 -11.79 0.43
C ILE A 38 -48.03 -12.71 -0.80
N SER A 39 -47.48 -13.92 -0.54
CA SER A 39 -48.05 -15.28 -0.81
C SER A 39 -46.99 -16.35 -1.08
N GLN A 40 -47.12 -17.49 -0.39
CA GLN A 40 -46.48 -18.78 -0.68
C GLN A 40 -47.15 -19.45 -1.89
N ASP A 41 -46.36 -20.07 -2.78
CA ASP A 41 -46.66 -21.43 -3.28
C ASP A 41 -45.39 -22.08 -3.85
N GLY A 42 -45.33 -23.41 -3.77
CA GLY A 42 -44.11 -24.22 -3.96
C GLY A 42 -43.96 -24.90 -5.32
N SER A 43 -43.10 -25.93 -5.28
CA SER A 43 -42.83 -27.02 -6.23
C SER A 43 -41.66 -26.89 -7.24
N ASP A 44 -40.65 -27.73 -6.95
CA ASP A 44 -39.94 -28.68 -7.82
C ASP A 44 -39.13 -28.23 -9.06
N SER A 45 -37.82 -28.49 -8.98
CA SER A 45 -37.12 -29.57 -9.73
C SER A 45 -35.78 -29.19 -10.38
N SER A 46 -34.87 -30.16 -10.31
CA SER A 46 -33.73 -30.44 -11.20
C SER A 46 -32.40 -29.67 -11.03
N THR A 47 -31.52 -30.33 -10.27
CA THR A 47 -30.17 -30.74 -10.68
C THR A 47 -29.60 -30.13 -11.96
N LEU A 48 -28.63 -29.22 -11.80
CA LEU A 48 -27.42 -29.18 -12.64
C LEU A 48 -26.22 -28.86 -11.77
N ARG A 49 -25.43 -29.91 -11.51
CA ARG A 49 -24.03 -29.79 -11.09
C ARG A 49 -23.27 -28.99 -12.14
N SER A 50 -22.60 -27.94 -11.71
CA SER A 50 -21.49 -27.35 -12.47
C SER A 50 -20.38 -27.10 -11.47
N ASP A 51 -19.47 -28.07 -11.40
CA ASP A 51 -18.14 -27.93 -10.82
C ASP A 51 -17.41 -26.79 -11.54
N ALA A 52 -17.51 -25.58 -11.02
CA ALA A 52 -16.58 -24.51 -11.32
C ALA A 52 -15.47 -24.58 -10.27
N GLY A 53 -14.39 -25.28 -10.61
CA GLY A 53 -13.13 -25.21 -9.89
C GLY A 53 -12.64 -23.77 -9.86
N SER A 54 -12.96 -23.08 -8.77
CA SER A 54 -12.42 -21.77 -8.44
C SER A 54 -10.94 -21.98 -8.10
N SER A 55 -10.07 -21.78 -9.09
CA SER A 55 -8.66 -21.53 -8.82
C SER A 55 -8.61 -20.19 -8.06
N SER A 56 -8.69 -20.24 -6.73
CA SER A 56 -8.49 -19.10 -5.86
C SER A 56 -7.03 -18.69 -5.99
N SER A 57 -6.70 -17.85 -6.97
CA SER A 57 -5.42 -17.16 -6.95
C SER A 57 -5.40 -16.37 -5.64
N PHE A 58 -4.52 -16.74 -4.71
CA PHE A 58 -4.32 -16.03 -3.46
C PHE A 58 -3.82 -14.62 -3.81
N ARG A 59 -4.76 -13.68 -3.99
CA ARG A 59 -4.43 -12.29 -4.28
C ARG A 59 -4.09 -11.62 -2.96
N VAL A 60 -2.80 -11.46 -2.72
CA VAL A 60 -2.30 -10.64 -1.61
C VAL A 60 -2.69 -9.19 -1.88
N ASP A 61 -3.23 -8.51 -0.87
CA ASP A 61 -3.61 -7.09 -0.96
C ASP A 61 -2.36 -6.25 -1.27
N PRO A 62 -2.35 -5.42 -2.33
CA PRO A 62 -1.23 -4.54 -2.67
C PRO A 62 -0.76 -3.67 -1.50
N ARG A 63 -1.67 -3.31 -0.58
CA ARG A 63 -1.33 -2.53 0.60
C ARG A 63 -0.50 -3.31 1.60
N ILE A 64 -0.78 -4.59 1.82
CA ILE A 64 0.04 -5.45 2.69
C ILE A 64 1.46 -5.55 2.14
N ILE A 65 1.61 -5.65 0.82
CA ILE A 65 2.93 -5.67 0.17
C ILE A 65 3.64 -4.32 0.36
N SER A 66 2.93 -3.21 0.18
CA SER A 66 3.46 -1.86 0.41
C SER A 66 3.93 -1.67 1.85
N ASP A 67 3.07 -2.00 2.81
CA ASP A 67 3.32 -1.88 4.25
C ASP A 67 4.50 -2.75 4.70
N ALA A 68 4.56 -4.00 4.22
CA ALA A 68 5.71 -4.88 4.46
C ALA A 68 6.99 -4.30 3.87
N THR A 69 6.93 -3.72 2.66
CA THR A 69 8.08 -3.11 2.00
C THR A 69 8.59 -1.89 2.76
N ILE A 70 7.69 -1.05 3.28
CA ILE A 70 8.03 0.13 4.10
C ILE A 70 8.71 -0.31 5.40
N GLY A 71 8.10 -1.25 6.14
CA GLY A 71 8.69 -1.75 7.38
C GLY A 71 10.05 -2.39 7.13
N LEU A 72 10.15 -3.27 6.13
CA LEU A 72 11.38 -3.99 5.82
C LEU A 72 12.50 -3.08 5.31
N SER A 73 12.20 -2.06 4.50
CA SER A 73 13.23 -1.13 4.01
C SER A 73 13.90 -0.35 5.15
N ASP A 74 13.08 0.09 6.10
CA ASP A 74 13.54 0.92 7.21
C ASP A 74 14.23 0.05 8.25
N GLY A 75 13.69 -1.13 8.53
CA GLY A 75 14.32 -2.13 9.39
C GLY A 75 15.66 -2.61 8.85
N LEU A 76 15.84 -2.71 7.54
CA LEU A 76 17.14 -3.04 6.96
C LEU A 76 18.15 -1.89 7.10
N THR A 77 17.69 -0.63 6.99
CA THR A 77 18.60 0.52 6.85
C THR A 77 18.96 1.17 8.18
N VAL A 78 17.98 1.44 9.04
CA VAL A 78 18.17 2.23 10.27
C VAL A 78 18.96 1.45 11.34
N PRO A 79 18.57 0.22 11.72
CA PRO A 79 19.35 -0.63 12.63
C PRO A 79 20.77 -0.91 12.10
N PHE A 80 20.95 -1.06 10.79
CA PHE A 80 22.27 -1.23 10.20
C PHE A 80 23.14 0.03 10.38
N ALA A 81 22.61 1.20 10.05
CA ALA A 81 23.34 2.45 10.21
C ALA A 81 23.72 2.69 11.69
N LEU A 82 22.80 2.43 12.62
CA LEU A 82 23.04 2.52 14.05
C LEU A 82 24.15 1.57 14.49
N THR A 83 24.05 0.28 14.14
CA THR A 83 25.05 -0.72 14.54
C THR A 83 26.43 -0.42 13.97
N ALA A 84 26.52 -0.02 12.69
CA ALA A 84 27.77 0.41 12.08
C ALA A 84 28.38 1.64 12.79
N GLY A 85 27.54 2.62 13.15
CA GLY A 85 27.97 3.79 13.91
C GLY A 85 28.51 3.43 15.30
N LEU A 86 27.78 2.62 16.06
CA LEU A 86 28.16 2.20 17.41
C LEU A 86 29.38 1.27 17.41
N SER A 87 29.60 0.49 16.35
CA SER A 87 30.82 -0.33 16.21
C SER A 87 32.09 0.51 16.18
N ALA A 88 32.04 1.80 15.84
CA ALA A 88 33.18 2.69 15.96
C ALA A 88 33.67 2.87 17.41
N LEU A 89 32.81 2.61 18.41
CA LEU A 89 33.13 2.72 19.83
C LEU A 89 33.87 1.49 20.40
N GLY A 90 33.95 0.39 19.65
CA GLY A 90 34.74 -0.78 20.06
C GLY A 90 34.03 -1.80 20.95
N ASP A 91 32.80 -1.53 21.40
CA ASP A 91 32.06 -2.42 22.32
C ASP A 91 30.91 -3.15 21.62
N THR A 92 31.11 -4.45 21.35
CA THR A 92 30.09 -5.33 20.75
C THR A 92 28.83 -5.45 21.61
N ARG A 93 28.94 -5.43 22.95
CA ARG A 93 27.76 -5.54 23.83
C ARG A 93 26.89 -4.30 23.73
N LEU A 94 27.51 -3.12 23.67
CA LEU A 94 26.82 -1.86 23.44
C LEU A 94 26.03 -1.90 22.12
N VAL A 95 26.66 -2.37 21.03
CA VAL A 95 26.01 -2.50 19.71
C VAL A 95 24.78 -3.40 19.78
N ILE A 96 24.88 -4.55 20.45
CA ILE A 96 23.77 -5.50 20.57
C ILE A 96 22.62 -4.91 21.40
N TYR A 97 22.89 -4.39 22.60
CA TYR A 97 21.84 -3.86 23.47
C TYR A 97 21.17 -2.62 22.87
N ALA A 98 21.95 -1.70 22.30
CA ALA A 98 21.42 -0.51 21.66
C ALA A 98 20.64 -0.85 20.38
N GLY A 99 21.15 -1.78 19.56
CA GLY A 99 20.45 -2.24 18.37
C GLY A 99 19.15 -2.97 18.69
N LEU A 100 19.10 -3.83 19.71
CA LEU A 100 17.86 -4.46 20.15
C LEU A 100 16.85 -3.45 20.72
N ALA A 101 17.33 -2.46 21.48
CA ALA A 101 16.48 -1.40 22.00
C ALA A 101 15.88 -0.54 20.87
N GLU A 102 16.70 -0.18 19.89
CA GLU A 102 16.24 0.56 18.71
C GLU A 102 15.28 -0.27 17.85
N LEU A 103 15.54 -1.56 17.66
CA LEU A 103 14.67 -2.47 16.94
C LEU A 103 13.27 -2.54 17.57
N ALA A 104 13.21 -2.67 18.90
CA ALA A 104 11.95 -2.72 19.64
C ALA A 104 11.21 -1.37 19.59
N ALA A 105 11.93 -0.26 19.84
CA ALA A 105 11.34 1.08 19.81
C ALA A 105 10.86 1.46 18.41
N GLY A 106 11.66 1.17 17.38
CA GLY A 106 11.35 1.45 15.98
C GLY A 106 10.18 0.61 15.47
N ALA A 107 10.15 -0.70 15.75
CA ALA A 107 9.02 -1.56 15.35
C ALA A 107 7.70 -1.09 15.96
N LEU A 108 7.70 -0.73 17.25
CA LEU A 108 6.52 -0.18 17.92
C LEU A 108 6.12 1.17 17.35
N SER A 109 7.08 2.07 17.14
CA SER A 109 6.82 3.41 16.59
C SER A 109 6.21 3.33 15.19
N MET A 110 6.81 2.55 14.29
CA MET A 110 6.29 2.39 12.93
C MET A 110 4.97 1.64 12.88
N GLY A 111 4.80 0.60 13.71
CA GLY A 111 3.52 -0.11 13.82
C GLY A 111 2.39 0.80 14.30
N LEU A 112 2.62 1.60 15.33
CA LEU A 112 1.67 2.61 15.80
C LEU A 112 1.40 3.67 14.72
N GLY A 113 2.42 4.08 13.96
CA GLY A 113 2.26 4.97 12.81
C GLY A 113 1.34 4.41 11.73
N GLY A 114 1.50 3.13 11.37
CA GLY A 114 0.62 2.42 10.45
C GLY A 114 -0.82 2.32 10.96
N TYR A 115 -0.98 1.99 12.25
CA TYR A 115 -2.30 1.93 12.90
C TYR A 115 -3.01 3.29 12.87
N LEU A 116 -2.34 4.35 13.33
CA LEU A 116 -2.91 5.70 13.36
C LEU A 116 -3.21 6.21 11.94
N GLY A 117 -2.36 5.91 10.97
CA GLY A 117 -2.60 6.21 9.56
C GLY A 117 -3.89 5.56 9.06
N GLY A 118 -4.05 4.24 9.27
CA GLY A 118 -5.27 3.53 8.87
C GLY A 118 -6.54 4.00 9.60
N VAL A 119 -6.44 4.33 10.90
CA VAL A 119 -7.56 4.90 11.65
C VAL A 119 -7.93 6.29 11.11
N SER A 120 -6.94 7.12 10.81
CA SER A 120 -7.16 8.46 10.26
C SER A 120 -7.83 8.40 8.89
N GLU A 121 -7.41 7.48 8.02
CA GLU A 121 -8.08 7.22 6.73
C GLU A 121 -9.55 6.83 6.93
N ALA A 122 -9.84 5.90 7.85
CA ALA A 122 -11.22 5.46 8.12
C ALA A 122 -12.10 6.59 8.68
N GLN A 123 -11.54 7.43 9.57
CA GLN A 123 -12.22 8.61 10.09
C GLN A 123 -12.48 9.64 8.99
N SER A 124 -11.51 9.88 8.12
CA SER A 124 -11.67 10.78 6.96
C SER A 124 -12.76 10.26 6.03
N TYR A 125 -12.79 8.96 5.74
CA TYR A 125 -13.83 8.33 4.94
C TYR A 125 -15.22 8.54 5.57
N ALA A 126 -15.36 8.30 6.87
CA ALA A 126 -16.63 8.46 7.58
C ALA A 126 -17.13 9.91 7.58
N ALA A 127 -16.23 10.88 7.73
CA ALA A 127 -16.57 12.30 7.68
C ALA A 127 -17.06 12.71 6.28
N THR A 128 -16.33 12.33 5.23
CA THR A 128 -16.74 12.62 3.85
C THR A 128 -18.04 11.91 3.46
N LEU A 129 -18.27 10.69 3.96
CA LEU A 129 -19.53 9.98 3.74
C LEU A 129 -20.71 10.70 4.41
N ALA A 130 -20.54 11.21 5.63
CA ALA A 130 -21.57 11.95 6.33
C ALA A 130 -21.94 13.26 5.60
N GLU A 131 -20.93 13.97 5.08
CA GLU A 131 -21.12 15.16 4.25
C GLU A 131 -21.82 14.83 2.93
N THR A 132 -21.35 13.82 2.21
CA THR A 132 -21.96 13.35 0.95
C THR A 132 -23.42 12.96 1.15
N ARG A 133 -23.71 12.22 2.22
CA ARG A 133 -25.09 11.85 2.60
C ARG A 133 -25.95 13.09 2.87
N LYS A 134 -25.39 14.11 3.50
CA LYS A 134 -26.10 15.37 3.74
C LYS A 134 -26.45 16.05 2.42
N THR A 135 -25.49 16.16 1.49
CA THR A 135 -25.71 16.73 0.16
C THR A 135 -26.76 15.95 -0.61
N VAL A 136 -26.66 14.62 -0.70
CA VAL A 136 -27.62 13.78 -1.43
C VAL A 136 -29.06 13.91 -0.89
N ASN A 137 -29.24 14.07 0.43
CA ASN A 137 -30.57 14.14 1.02
C ASN A 137 -31.15 15.56 1.09
N GLN A 138 -30.31 16.58 1.24
CA GLN A 138 -30.75 17.98 1.45
C GLN A 138 -30.69 18.82 0.17
N ASP A 139 -29.78 18.49 -0.75
CA ASP A 139 -29.57 19.20 -2.00
C ASP A 139 -29.35 18.22 -3.18
N PRO A 140 -30.44 17.60 -3.69
CA PRO A 140 -30.36 16.65 -4.80
C PRO A 140 -29.88 17.31 -6.10
N ASP A 141 -30.07 18.61 -6.27
CA ASP A 141 -29.63 19.36 -7.44
C ASP A 141 -28.10 19.48 -7.44
N GLU A 142 -27.51 19.82 -6.29
CA GLU A 142 -26.06 19.82 -6.13
C GLU A 142 -25.46 18.42 -6.29
N ALA A 143 -26.10 17.38 -5.74
CA ALA A 143 -25.66 16.00 -5.94
C ALA A 143 -25.64 15.60 -7.42
N ASN A 144 -26.66 15.99 -8.19
CA ASN A 144 -26.70 15.79 -9.63
C ASN A 144 -25.59 16.57 -10.36
N HIS A 145 -25.35 17.81 -9.97
CA HIS A 145 -24.27 18.63 -10.52
C HIS A 145 -22.89 17.99 -10.29
N ILE A 146 -22.63 17.45 -9.09
CA ILE A 146 -21.41 16.71 -8.75
C ILE A 146 -21.24 15.48 -9.64
N ILE A 147 -22.32 14.71 -9.88
CA ILE A 147 -22.26 13.52 -10.74
C ILE A 147 -21.91 13.90 -12.18
N LYS A 148 -22.53 14.96 -12.72
CA LYS A 148 -22.22 15.45 -14.08
C LYS A 148 -20.79 15.97 -14.19
N SER A 149 -20.37 16.79 -13.23
CA SER A 149 -19.04 17.42 -13.25
C SER A 149 -17.91 16.39 -13.20
N THR A 150 -18.12 15.29 -12.48
CA THR A 150 -17.17 14.15 -12.41
C THR A 150 -16.85 13.57 -13.80
N PHE A 151 -17.81 13.60 -14.74
CA PHE A 151 -17.67 13.01 -16.07
C PHE A 151 -17.52 14.01 -17.21
N ASN A 152 -17.52 15.31 -16.93
CA ASN A 152 -17.41 16.35 -17.95
C ASN A 152 -16.09 16.24 -18.75
N SER A 153 -15.01 15.79 -18.11
CA SER A 153 -13.70 15.59 -18.74
C SER A 153 -13.63 14.43 -19.74
N TYR A 154 -14.64 13.55 -19.78
CA TYR A 154 -14.68 12.38 -20.66
C TYR A 154 -15.33 12.65 -22.03
N GLY A 155 -15.77 13.88 -22.29
CA GLY A 155 -16.33 14.29 -23.59
C GLY A 155 -17.71 13.68 -23.87
N LEU A 156 -18.48 13.40 -22.83
CA LEU A 156 -19.88 12.96 -22.96
C LEU A 156 -20.78 14.14 -23.32
N THR A 157 -21.78 13.91 -24.18
CA THR A 157 -22.80 14.92 -24.49
C THR A 157 -23.65 15.22 -23.25
N GLU A 158 -24.06 16.49 -23.08
CA GLU A 158 -24.92 16.93 -21.96
C GLU A 158 -26.17 16.06 -21.78
N ASP A 159 -26.87 15.71 -22.87
CA ASP A 159 -28.07 14.86 -22.81
C ASP A 159 -27.81 13.48 -22.17
N VAL A 160 -26.61 12.91 -22.40
CA VAL A 160 -26.20 11.61 -21.83
C VAL A 160 -25.85 11.77 -20.36
N LEU A 161 -25.15 12.84 -19.99
CA LEU A 161 -24.80 13.15 -18.61
C LEU A 161 -26.05 13.42 -17.77
N ASP A 162 -27.04 14.11 -18.32
CA ASP A 162 -28.32 14.40 -17.67
C ASP A 162 -29.12 13.14 -17.38
N ALA A 163 -29.25 12.27 -18.38
CA ALA A 163 -29.93 10.99 -18.22
C ALA A 163 -29.20 10.09 -17.21
N PHE A 164 -27.87 10.06 -17.25
CA PHE A 164 -27.04 9.27 -16.35
C PHE A 164 -27.11 9.76 -14.90
N ALA A 165 -26.96 11.06 -14.66
CA ALA A 165 -27.06 11.65 -13.34
C ALA A 165 -28.45 11.39 -12.73
N THR A 166 -29.51 11.57 -13.51
CA THR A 166 -30.89 11.29 -13.09
C THR A 166 -31.08 9.81 -12.71
N GLN A 167 -30.51 8.88 -13.49
CA GLN A 167 -30.56 7.45 -13.21
C GLN A 167 -29.85 7.08 -11.91
N ILE A 168 -28.68 7.65 -11.63
CA ILE A 168 -27.93 7.39 -10.39
C ILE A 168 -28.63 8.01 -9.18
N SER A 169 -29.11 9.24 -9.32
CA SER A 169 -29.81 9.98 -8.27
C SER A 169 -31.19 9.41 -7.93
N SER A 170 -31.74 8.53 -8.76
CA SER A 170 -32.97 7.78 -8.44
C SER A 170 -32.85 6.92 -7.17
N CYS A 171 -31.63 6.59 -6.75
CA CYS A 171 -31.36 5.82 -5.54
C CYS A 171 -30.30 6.53 -4.69
N PRO A 172 -30.68 7.13 -3.55
CA PRO A 172 -29.76 7.88 -2.67
C PRO A 172 -28.52 7.09 -2.24
N LYS A 173 -28.67 5.78 -1.98
CA LYS A 173 -27.53 4.93 -1.63
C LYS A 173 -26.54 4.77 -2.79
N LYS A 174 -27.04 4.65 -4.03
CA LYS A 174 -26.18 4.51 -5.21
C LYS A 174 -25.51 5.83 -5.55
N SER A 175 -26.18 6.96 -5.40
CA SER A 175 -25.56 8.27 -5.57
C SER A 175 -24.49 8.54 -4.50
N GLU A 176 -24.74 8.22 -3.22
CA GLU A 176 -23.73 8.27 -2.15
C GLU A 176 -22.48 7.45 -2.52
N THR A 177 -22.66 6.16 -2.85
CA THR A 177 -21.53 5.28 -3.20
C THR A 177 -20.80 5.76 -4.46
N PHE A 178 -21.54 6.28 -5.45
CA PHE A 178 -20.96 6.80 -6.68
C PHE A 178 -20.10 8.05 -6.41
N ILE A 179 -20.65 9.03 -5.69
CA ILE A 179 -19.93 10.28 -5.36
C ILE A 179 -18.69 9.95 -4.52
N MET A 180 -18.82 9.09 -3.49
CA MET A 180 -17.66 8.65 -2.71
C MET A 180 -16.57 8.01 -3.58
N ARG A 181 -16.95 7.13 -4.51
CA ARG A 181 -15.99 6.38 -5.31
C ARG A 181 -15.37 7.18 -6.45
N PHE A 182 -16.15 8.00 -7.16
CA PHE A 182 -15.73 8.62 -8.41
C PHE A 182 -15.42 10.11 -8.28
N HIS A 183 -16.11 10.81 -7.38
CA HIS A 183 -15.84 12.23 -7.14
C HIS A 183 -14.75 12.42 -6.08
N HIS A 184 -14.78 11.62 -4.99
CA HIS A 184 -13.81 11.71 -3.91
C HIS A 184 -12.65 10.70 -4.01
N ASP A 185 -12.66 9.77 -4.98
CA ASP A 185 -11.67 8.68 -5.10
C ASP A 185 -11.53 7.82 -3.82
N LEU A 186 -12.61 7.72 -3.03
CA LEU A 186 -12.66 6.99 -1.77
C LEU A 186 -13.42 5.66 -1.95
N PRO A 187 -12.74 4.55 -2.27
CA PRO A 187 -13.37 3.24 -2.29
C PRO A 187 -13.79 2.81 -0.88
N GLU A 188 -14.86 2.02 -0.82
CA GLU A 188 -15.44 1.49 0.42
C GLU A 188 -14.45 0.66 1.27
N SER A 189 -13.39 0.13 0.65
CA SER A 189 -12.32 -0.55 1.37
C SER A 189 -11.63 0.34 2.41
N GLN A 190 -11.64 1.68 2.26
CA GLN A 190 -11.06 2.60 3.24
C GLN A 190 -11.89 2.74 4.53
N ALA A 191 -13.14 2.26 4.56
CA ALA A 191 -13.97 2.28 5.75
C ALA A 191 -13.57 1.23 6.81
N ASP A 192 -12.81 0.21 6.40
CA ASP A 192 -12.53 -0.95 7.24
C ASP A 192 -11.39 -0.69 8.23
N THR A 193 -11.73 -0.59 9.51
CA THR A 193 -10.78 -0.40 10.61
C THR A 193 -9.91 -1.62 10.87
N SER A 194 -10.35 -2.83 10.46
CA SER A 194 -9.53 -4.03 10.61
C SER A 194 -8.21 -3.93 9.82
N ARG A 195 -8.23 -3.17 8.71
CA ARG A 195 -7.05 -2.89 7.89
C ARG A 195 -5.98 -2.10 8.63
N ALA A 196 -6.36 -1.23 9.57
CA ALA A 196 -5.40 -0.47 10.36
C ALA A 196 -4.53 -1.38 11.24
N TYR A 197 -5.12 -2.42 11.84
CA TYR A 197 -4.38 -3.41 12.62
C TYR A 197 -3.45 -4.26 11.76
N ILE A 198 -3.91 -4.69 10.57
CA ILE A 198 -3.09 -5.48 9.64
C ILE A 198 -1.88 -4.65 9.18
N SER A 199 -2.08 -3.38 8.85
CA SER A 199 -1.01 -2.45 8.46
C SER A 199 0.02 -2.32 9.59
N ALA A 200 -0.44 -2.05 10.81
CA ALA A 200 0.41 -1.91 11.99
C ALA A 200 1.32 -3.13 12.22
N VAL A 201 0.72 -4.32 12.20
CA VAL A 201 1.44 -5.58 12.43
C VAL A 201 2.42 -5.86 11.29
N THR A 202 2.01 -5.63 10.05
CA THR A 202 2.84 -5.91 8.87
C THR A 202 4.06 -4.99 8.82
N ILE A 203 3.89 -3.70 9.09
CA ILE A 203 4.99 -2.73 9.16
C ILE A 203 5.92 -3.07 10.33
N ALA A 204 5.38 -3.30 11.53
CA ALA A 204 6.18 -3.61 12.71
C ALA A 204 7.00 -4.89 12.54
N LEU A 205 6.39 -5.96 12.00
CA LEU A 205 7.09 -7.21 11.72
C LEU A 205 8.12 -7.05 10.61
N GLY A 206 7.81 -6.31 9.54
CA GLY A 206 8.77 -5.99 8.49
C GLY A 206 10.01 -5.30 9.04
N TYR A 207 9.81 -4.31 9.91
CA TYR A 207 10.89 -3.58 10.56
C TYR A 207 11.72 -4.47 11.50
N LEU A 208 11.05 -5.25 12.36
CA LEU A 208 11.69 -6.18 13.28
C LEU A 208 12.55 -7.22 12.53
N LEU A 209 12.00 -7.85 11.50
CA LEU A 209 12.68 -8.87 10.71
C LEU A 209 13.84 -8.27 9.91
N GLY A 210 13.65 -7.08 9.34
CA GLY A 210 14.69 -6.35 8.63
C GLY A 210 15.88 -6.02 9.52
N GLY A 211 15.62 -5.50 10.72
CA GLY A 211 16.67 -5.04 11.62
C GLY A 211 17.43 -6.15 12.35
N LEU A 212 16.86 -7.35 12.45
CA LEU A 212 17.59 -8.51 12.97
C LEU A 212 18.72 -8.95 12.02
N VAL A 213 18.60 -8.68 10.72
CA VAL A 213 19.61 -9.05 9.72
C VAL A 213 20.99 -8.42 10.02
N PRO A 214 21.14 -7.08 10.15
CA PRO A 214 22.43 -6.47 10.46
C PRO A 214 22.97 -6.82 11.86
N LEU A 215 22.09 -7.13 12.82
CA LEU A 215 22.45 -7.54 14.17
C LEU A 215 22.98 -8.98 14.26
N THR A 216 22.54 -9.86 13.36
CA THR A 216 22.84 -11.31 13.39
C THR A 216 24.34 -11.61 13.56
N PRO A 217 25.27 -10.99 12.81
CA PRO A 217 26.70 -11.30 12.93
C PRO A 217 27.33 -10.95 14.30
N TYR A 218 26.79 -9.95 15.00
CA TYR A 218 27.31 -9.52 16.30
C TYR A 218 27.05 -10.55 17.42
N PHE A 219 26.05 -11.43 17.26
CA PHE A 219 25.80 -12.52 18.21
C PHE A 219 26.81 -13.66 18.11
N PHE A 220 27.42 -13.87 16.94
CA PHE A 220 28.31 -15.00 16.69
C PHE A 220 29.80 -14.64 16.74
N VAL A 221 30.14 -13.37 16.52
CA VAL A 221 31.54 -12.92 16.41
C VAL A 221 31.89 -11.99 17.57
N SER A 222 32.79 -12.43 18.44
CA SER A 222 33.21 -11.66 19.62
C SER A 222 34.12 -10.47 19.29
N ASN A 223 34.86 -10.54 18.18
CA ASN A 223 35.74 -9.46 17.73
C ASN A 223 34.95 -8.40 16.95
N ASN A 224 34.86 -7.18 17.49
CA ASN A 224 34.07 -6.08 16.93
C ASN A 224 34.40 -5.74 15.47
N GLN A 225 35.69 -5.67 15.10
CA GLN A 225 36.06 -5.34 13.71
C GLN A 225 35.66 -6.45 12.72
N THR A 226 35.79 -7.70 13.15
CA THR A 226 35.39 -8.85 12.32
C THR A 226 33.87 -8.93 12.22
N ALA A 227 33.15 -8.68 13.31
CA ALA A 227 31.69 -8.64 13.33
C ALA A 227 31.13 -7.56 12.40
N LEU A 228 31.74 -6.36 12.40
CA LEU A 228 31.37 -5.26 11.52
C LEU A 228 31.57 -5.63 10.04
N CYS A 229 32.70 -6.22 9.65
CA CYS A 229 32.93 -6.65 8.27
C CYS A 229 31.90 -7.68 7.80
N TRP A 230 31.56 -8.65 8.64
CA TRP A 230 30.50 -9.62 8.34
C TRP A 230 29.13 -8.95 8.24
N SER A 231 28.81 -8.01 9.15
CA SER A 231 27.56 -7.24 9.12
C SER A 231 27.43 -6.43 7.83
N ILE A 232 28.47 -5.72 7.40
CA ILE A 232 28.49 -5.00 6.12
C ILE A 232 28.22 -5.95 4.95
N GLY A 233 28.88 -7.11 4.91
CA GLY A 233 28.69 -8.10 3.84
C GLY A 233 27.27 -8.67 3.79
N VAL A 234 26.74 -9.10 4.94
CA VAL A 234 25.37 -9.61 5.06
C VAL A 234 24.36 -8.53 4.69
N MET A 235 24.58 -7.29 5.14
CA MET A 235 23.69 -6.18 4.87
C MET A 235 23.69 -5.77 3.40
N ALA A 236 24.87 -5.65 2.78
CA ALA A 236 25.00 -5.36 1.37
C ALA A 236 24.22 -6.38 0.51
N PHE A 237 24.34 -7.67 0.85
CA PHE A 237 23.58 -8.72 0.20
C PHE A 237 22.07 -8.57 0.45
N ALA A 238 21.65 -8.36 1.70
CA ALA A 238 20.24 -8.20 2.06
C ALA A 238 19.58 -6.99 1.37
N LEU A 239 20.24 -5.83 1.32
CA LEU A 239 19.77 -4.63 0.61
C LEU A 239 19.66 -4.86 -0.90
N PHE A 240 20.64 -5.55 -1.48
CA PHE A 240 20.60 -5.89 -2.90
C PHE A 240 19.40 -6.78 -3.24
N VAL A 241 19.23 -7.88 -2.47
CA VAL A 241 18.13 -8.83 -2.64
C VAL A 241 16.79 -8.13 -2.41
N PHE A 242 16.67 -7.32 -1.37
CA PHE A 242 15.45 -6.56 -1.08
C PHE A 242 15.11 -5.59 -2.22
N GLY A 243 16.07 -4.79 -2.70
CA GLY A 243 15.86 -3.87 -3.82
C GLY A 243 15.48 -4.59 -5.12
N TYR A 244 16.09 -5.75 -5.37
CA TYR A 244 15.77 -6.60 -6.52
C TYR A 244 14.33 -7.15 -6.44
N ILE A 245 13.97 -7.77 -5.31
CA ILE A 245 12.65 -8.39 -5.11
C ILE A 245 11.55 -7.33 -5.10
N LYS A 246 11.75 -6.21 -4.39
CA LYS A 246 10.79 -5.09 -4.37
C LYS A 246 10.44 -4.64 -5.79
N THR A 247 11.43 -4.49 -6.64
CA THR A 247 11.23 -4.02 -8.03
C THR A 247 10.52 -5.07 -8.88
N LEU A 248 10.79 -6.35 -8.64
CA LEU A 248 10.07 -7.45 -9.28
C LEU A 248 8.59 -7.49 -8.89
N LEU A 249 8.28 -7.26 -7.61
CA LEU A 249 6.89 -7.22 -7.10
C LEU A 249 6.08 -6.06 -7.68
N VAL A 250 6.74 -4.95 -8.02
CA VAL A 250 6.11 -3.81 -8.71
C VAL A 250 5.74 -4.14 -10.16
N GLY A 251 6.21 -5.26 -10.70
CA GLY A 251 5.86 -5.74 -12.05
C GLY A 251 6.85 -5.32 -13.14
N GLU A 252 8.05 -4.89 -12.78
CA GLU A 252 9.09 -4.58 -13.77
C GLU A 252 9.74 -5.88 -14.28
N GLU A 253 9.64 -6.13 -15.58
CA GLU A 253 10.18 -7.36 -16.19
C GLU A 253 11.67 -7.25 -16.55
N LYS A 254 12.21 -6.02 -16.64
CA LYS A 254 13.60 -5.80 -17.05
C LYS A 254 14.54 -6.10 -15.88
N ARG A 255 15.25 -7.22 -15.97
CA ARG A 255 16.29 -7.63 -15.00
C ARG A 255 17.31 -6.52 -14.71
N LEU A 256 17.66 -5.70 -15.70
CA LEU A 256 18.58 -4.59 -15.52
C LEU A 256 18.06 -3.54 -14.53
N LEU A 257 16.75 -3.25 -14.55
CA LEU A 257 16.14 -2.32 -13.60
C LEU A 257 16.12 -2.89 -12.18
N CYS A 258 15.82 -4.18 -12.03
CA CYS A 258 15.85 -4.85 -10.72
C CYS A 258 17.26 -4.83 -10.11
N VAL A 259 18.29 -5.11 -10.91
CA VAL A 259 19.69 -5.01 -10.46
C VAL A 259 20.04 -3.57 -10.09
N LYS A 260 19.63 -2.58 -10.90
CA LYS A 260 19.85 -1.16 -10.58
C LYS A 260 19.21 -0.76 -9.26
N ALA A 261 17.99 -1.22 -8.98
CA ALA A 261 17.30 -0.96 -7.72
C ALA A 261 18.00 -1.62 -6.53
N GLY A 262 18.48 -2.86 -6.68
CA GLY A 262 19.32 -3.53 -5.69
C GLY A 262 20.58 -2.72 -5.36
N VAL A 263 21.31 -2.28 -6.38
CA VAL A 263 22.51 -1.42 -6.21
C VAL A 263 22.15 -0.10 -5.56
N GLN A 264 21.04 0.53 -5.95
CA GLN A 264 20.57 1.78 -5.33
C GLN A 264 20.32 1.61 -3.83
N MET A 265 19.70 0.52 -3.40
CA MET A 265 19.47 0.24 -1.97
C MET A 265 20.77 0.02 -1.20
N MET A 266 21.75 -0.68 -1.80
CA MET A 266 23.09 -0.81 -1.21
C MET A 266 23.76 0.54 -1.00
N VAL A 267 23.69 1.43 -2.01
CA VAL A 267 24.27 2.78 -1.92
C VAL A 267 23.58 3.60 -0.83
N LEU A 268 22.24 3.58 -0.77
CA LEU A 268 21.48 4.28 0.26
C LEU A 268 21.84 3.79 1.66
N GLY A 269 21.90 2.47 1.87
CA GLY A 269 22.31 1.88 3.15
C GLY A 269 23.76 2.21 3.51
N GLY A 270 24.66 2.19 2.53
CA GLY A 270 26.06 2.60 2.71
C GLY A 270 26.20 4.06 3.11
N VAL A 271 25.45 4.97 2.49
CA VAL A 271 25.41 6.40 2.84
C VAL A 271 24.86 6.59 4.25
N ALA A 272 23.77 5.90 4.61
CA ALA A 272 23.20 5.98 5.96
C ALA A 272 24.20 5.50 7.03
N ALA A 273 24.86 4.37 6.80
CA ALA A 273 25.89 3.86 7.71
C ALA A 273 27.11 4.77 7.80
N ALA A 274 27.58 5.32 6.68
CA ALA A 274 28.67 6.30 6.66
C ALA A 274 28.31 7.58 7.43
N ALA A 275 27.07 8.07 7.28
CA ALA A 275 26.58 9.22 8.03
C ALA A 275 26.54 8.94 9.54
N ALA A 276 25.98 7.79 9.96
CA ALA A 276 25.93 7.39 11.36
C ALA A 276 27.34 7.22 11.97
N MET A 277 28.25 6.54 11.27
CA MET A 277 29.66 6.44 11.67
C MET A 277 30.34 7.81 11.77
N GLY A 278 30.07 8.70 10.82
CA GLY A 278 30.58 10.07 10.83
C GLY A 278 30.10 10.85 12.06
N CYS A 279 28.81 10.78 12.38
CA CYS A 279 28.23 11.43 13.55
C CYS A 279 28.84 10.92 14.86
N VAL A 280 28.93 9.59 15.03
CA VAL A 280 29.51 9.00 16.25
C VAL A 280 30.98 9.39 16.39
N LYS A 281 31.74 9.34 15.29
CA LYS A 281 33.16 9.73 15.30
C LYS A 281 33.38 11.21 15.61
N ALA A 282 32.51 12.10 15.12
CA ALA A 282 32.60 13.54 15.37
C ALA A 282 32.30 13.93 16.83
N ILE A 283 31.45 13.16 17.51
CA ILE A 283 31.16 13.37 18.94
C ILE A 283 32.25 12.74 19.83
N GLY A 284 32.79 11.59 19.39
CA GLY A 284 33.83 10.87 20.13
C GLY A 284 35.26 11.40 19.94
N SER A 285 35.47 12.38 19.04
CA SER A 285 36.76 13.06 18.78
C SER A 285 36.88 14.37 19.55
#